data_AF-A0A950S409-F1
#
_entry.id   AF-A0A950S409-F1
#
_cell.length_a   1.000
_cell.length_b   1.000
_cell.length_c   1.000
_cell.angle_alpha   90.00
_cell.angle_beta   90.00
_cell.angle_gamma   90.00
#
_symmetry.space_group_name_H-M   'P 1'
#
loop_
_entity.id
_entity.type
_entity.pdbx_description
1 polymer ?
#
loop_
_entity_poly.entity_id
_entity_poly.type
_entity_poly.pdbx_seq_one_letter_code
_entity_poly.pdbx_strand_id
1 'polypeptide(L)' 'MASDASWAALEVRGRSSGRTRSVPVVIATVDGHNYLVSMLGAQSDWVKNAEAAQ' A
#
# COMPACT_ATOMS: atom_id res chain seq x y z
N MET A 1 4.77 21.60 13.36
CA MET A 1 5.12 20.56 12.39
C MET A 1 4.85 19.22 13.03
N ALA A 2 3.68 18.65 12.76
CA ALA A 2 3.42 17.24 12.99
C ALA A 2 3.22 16.67 11.58
N SER A 3 4.01 15.68 11.19
CA SER A 3 3.62 14.83 10.08
C SER A 3 2.37 14.07 10.51
N ASP A 4 1.25 14.24 9.83
CA ASP A 4 0.08 13.38 10.02
C ASP A 4 0.43 11.98 9.48
N ALA A 5 1.09 11.18 10.31
CA ALA A 5 1.30 9.77 10.04
C ALA A 5 -0.07 9.08 10.13
N SER A 6 -0.66 8.79 8.98
CA SER A 6 -1.90 8.03 8.90
C SER A 6 -1.62 6.61 8.43
N TRP A 7 -2.50 5.69 8.80
CA TRP A 7 -2.42 4.29 8.40
C TRP A 7 -3.80 3.82 7.95
N ALA A 8 -3.81 2.83 7.06
CA ALA A 8 -5.04 2.24 6.54
C ALA A 8 -4.85 0.75 6.30
N ALA A 9 -5.97 0.03 6.22
CA ALA A 9 -6.00 -1.31 5.66
C ALA A 9 -6.18 -1.21 4.14
N LEU A 10 -5.16 -1.59 3.37
CA LEU A 10 -5.25 -1.70 1.92
C LEU A 10 -5.87 -3.05 1.56
N GLU A 11 -7.02 -3.01 0.88
CA GLU A 11 -7.58 -4.19 0.23
C GLU A 11 -7.00 -4.33 -1.18
N VAL A 12 -6.34 -5.45 -1.45
CA VAL A 12 -5.72 -5.74 -2.76
C VAL A 12 -6.01 -7.16 -3.20
N ARG A 13 -6.30 -7.34 -4.49
CA ARG A 13 -6.54 -8.67 -5.07
C ARG A 13 -5.21 -9.39 -5.29
N GLY A 14 -5.05 -10.60 -4.76
CA GLY A 14 -3.86 -11.40 -4.97
C GLY A 14 -3.69 -11.78 -6.44
N ARG A 15 -2.59 -11.37 -7.08
CA ARG A 15 -2.34 -11.56 -8.53
C ARG A 15 -2.43 -13.01 -9.01
N SER A 16 -1.99 -13.95 -8.18
CA SER A 16 -2.01 -15.38 -8.53
C SER A 16 -3.25 -16.12 -8.03
N SER A 17 -3.84 -15.68 -6.91
CA SER A 17 -4.93 -16.41 -6.25
C SER A 17 -6.32 -15.83 -6.52
N GLY A 18 -6.40 -14.58 -6.97
CA GLY A 18 -7.64 -13.82 -7.10
C GLY A 18 -8.33 -13.47 -5.78
N ARG A 19 -7.82 -13.88 -4.61
CA ARG A 19 -8.41 -13.56 -3.30
C ARG A 19 -8.06 -12.14 -2.87
N THR A 20 -9.01 -11.42 -2.28
CA THR A 20 -8.75 -10.15 -1.61
C THR A 20 -7.92 -10.38 -0.36
N ARG A 21 -6.89 -9.55 -0.17
CA ARG A 21 -6.04 -9.50 1.02
C ARG A 21 -6.14 -8.10 1.62
N SER A 22 -6.20 -8.04 2.95
CA SER A 22 -6.13 -6.79 3.71
C SER A 22 -4.73 -6.67 4.32
N VAL A 23 -4.03 -5.58 4.04
CA VAL A 23 -2.65 -5.34 4.50
C VAL A 23 -2.56 -3.95 5.14
N PRO A 24 -2.06 -3.82 6.37
CA PRO A 24 -1.83 -2.50 6.97
C PRO A 24 -0.72 -1.77 6.20
N VAL A 25 -0.99 -0.52 5.81
CA VAL A 25 -0.05 0.36 5.13
C VAL A 25 0.02 1.71 5.82
N VAL A 26 1.18 2.35 5.77
CA VAL A 26 1.37 3.74 6.18
C VAL A 26 1.08 4.63 4.98
N ILE A 27 0.39 5.74 5.22
CA ILE A 27 0.14 6.80 4.26
C ILE A 27 1.02 7.99 4.64
N ALA A 28 1.87 8.42 3.72
CA ALA A 28 2.70 9.61 3.85
C ALA A 28 2.19 10.70 2.90
N THR A 29 2.06 11.93 3.40
CA THR A 29 1.76 13.10 2.58
C THR A 29 3.06 13.80 2.20
N VAL A 30 3.34 13.90 0.90
CA VAL A 30 4.50 14.60 0.32
C VAL A 30 3.98 15.58 -0.72
N ASP A 31 4.30 16.87 -0.55
CA ASP A 31 3.85 17.96 -1.43
C ASP A 31 2.34 17.97 -1.72
N GLY A 32 1.53 17.61 -0.71
CA GLY A 32 0.07 17.54 -0.82
C GLY A 32 -0.48 16.27 -1.46
N HIS A 33 0.37 15.33 -1.86
CA HIS A 33 0.00 14.03 -2.41
C HIS A 33 0.17 12.93 -1.37
N ASN A 34 -0.77 11.99 -1.32
CA ASN A 34 -0.71 10.83 -0.44
C ASN A 34 -0.07 9.63 -1.13
N TYR A 35 0.89 9.02 -0.45
CA TYR A 35 1.64 7.85 -0.93
C TYR A 35 1.52 6.70 0.07
N LEU A 36 1.31 5.49 -0.44
CA LEU A 36 1.42 4.28 0.36
C LEU A 36 2.90 3.89 0.47
N VAL A 37 3.39 3.72 1.70
CA VAL A 37 4.79 3.40 1.96
C VAL A 37 4.99 1.89 2.00
N SER A 38 5.82 1.36 1.10
CA SER A 38 6.30 -0.02 1.18
C SER A 38 7.53 -0.13 2.08
N MET A 39 7.29 -0.33 3.38
CA MET A 39 8.35 -0.49 4.39
C MET A 39 9.30 -1.66 4.08
N LEU A 40 8.82 -2.67 3.35
CA LEU A 40 9.59 -3.85 2.93
C LEU A 40 10.03 -3.78 1.45
N GLY A 41 9.89 -2.62 0.81
CA GLY A 41 10.33 -2.36 -0.55
C GLY A 41 9.40 -2.90 -1.65
N ALA A 42 9.76 -2.65 -2.91
CA ALA A 42 8.92 -2.93 -4.08
C ALA A 42 8.59 -4.42 -4.29
N GLN A 43 9.35 -5.33 -3.69
CA GLN A 43 9.15 -6.77 -3.84
C GLN A 43 8.08 -7.36 -2.91
N SER A 44 7.52 -6.53 -2.02
CA SER A 44 6.43 -6.92 -1.12
C SER A 44 5.22 -7.44 -1.90
N ASP A 45 4.57 -8.46 -1.36
CA ASP A 45 3.46 -9.10 -2.08
C ASP A 45 2.31 -8.15 -2.41
N TRP A 46 1.98 -7.20 -1.52
CA TRP A 46 0.92 -6.24 -1.76
C TRP A 46 1.26 -5.26 -2.90
N VAL A 47 2.53 -4.88 -3.07
CA VAL A 47 2.98 -4.01 -4.17
C VAL A 47 2.82 -4.74 -5.49
N LYS A 48 3.35 -5.96 -5.60
CA LYS A 48 3.19 -6.80 -6.80
C LYS A 48 1.73 -7.08 -7.13
N ASN A 49 0.89 -7.20 -6.11
CA ASN A 49 -0.55 -7.39 -6.31
C ASN A 49 -1.22 -6.10 -6.82
N ALA A 50 -0.83 -4.94 -6.30
CA ALA A 50 -1.36 -3.64 -6.74
C ALA A 50 -0.93 -3.30 -8.18
N GLU A 51 0.34 -3.53 -8.52
CA GLU A 51 0.88 -3.35 -9.88
C GLU A 51 0.17 -4.24 -10.90
N ALA A 52 -0.13 -5.49 -10.54
CA ALA A 52 -0.86 -6.41 -11.41
C ALA A 52 -2.36 -6.08 -11.56
N ALA A 53 -2.88 -5.12 -10.78
CA ALA A 53 -4.28 -4.68 -10.81
C ALA A 53 -4.48 -3.31 -11.49
N GLN A 54 -3.40 -2.66 -11.93
CA GLN A 54 -3.44 -1.48 -12.80
C GLN A 54 -3.70 -1.89 -14.25
#